data_AF-Q6CNC1-F1
#
_entry.id   AF-Q6CNC1-F1
#
_cell.length_a   1.000
_cell.length_b   1.000
_cell.length_c   1.000
_cell.angle_alpha   90.00
_cell.angle_beta   90.00
_cell.angle_gamma   90.00
#
_symmetry.space_group_name_H-M   'P 1'
#
loop_
_entity.id
_entity.type
_entity.pdbx_description
1 polymer ?
#
loop_
_entity_poly.entity_id
_entity_poly.type
_entity_poly.pdbx_seq_one_letter_code
_entity_poly.pdbx_strand_id
1 'polypeptide(L)'
;MSDEISKLRNQVLELQGLVKRQSTMLAKTGQSVIELQIAQQKTDIRSLDLEKKPNKPAAAEASLSIDTSEFATNGDLEQLVEELQGQLDYLEERSIRRVANNNKRDPADAIGPLPNADGDLPIDLKIPLPETVQEFSNIKDLDLCKVAEFYGVLPFPQSDLEAITEGLRNEEDVSIPTFTDATAADQLKKYTKEEMDVIFDTVARYLGLNNRRTKGTW
;
A
#
# COMPACT_ATOMS: atom_id res chain seq x y z
N MET A 1 25.31 40.23 -14.01
CA MET A 1 24.92 40.17 -12.59
C MET A 1 23.69 41.01 -12.22
N SER A 2 23.62 42.33 -12.44
CA SER A 2 22.40 43.12 -12.09
C SER A 2 21.16 42.79 -12.95
N ASP A 3 21.36 42.53 -14.25
CA ASP A 3 20.27 42.20 -15.19
C ASP A 3 19.67 40.80 -14.99
N GLU A 4 20.48 39.84 -14.55
CA GLU A 4 20.01 38.47 -14.26
C GLU A 4 19.14 38.45 -12.99
N ILE A 5 19.53 39.20 -11.96
CA ILE A 5 18.75 39.34 -10.73
C ILE A 5 17.39 40.01 -11.03
N SER A 6 17.36 40.96 -11.97
CA SER A 6 16.13 41.63 -12.39
C SER A 6 15.22 40.70 -13.20
N LYS A 7 15.78 39.86 -14.08
CA LYS A 7 15.02 38.82 -14.80
C LYS A 7 14.44 37.76 -13.87
N LEU A 8 15.21 37.29 -12.88
CA LEU A 8 14.73 36.33 -11.87
C LEU A 8 13.59 36.92 -11.04
N ARG A 9 13.65 38.19 -10.64
CA ARG A 9 12.55 38.85 -9.93
C ARG A 9 11.26 38.92 -10.76
N ASN A 10 11.38 39.19 -12.05
CA ASN A 10 10.22 39.22 -12.95
C ASN A 10 9.62 37.81 -13.14
N GLN A 11 10.46 36.77 -13.24
CA GLN A 11 9.98 35.39 -13.32
C GLN A 11 9.29 34.93 -12.02
N VAL A 12 9.79 35.34 -10.86
CA VAL A 12 9.15 35.05 -9.56
C VAL A 12 7.79 35.74 -9.46
N LEU A 13 7.66 37.00 -9.91
CA LEU A 13 6.38 37.71 -9.93
C LEU A 13 5.38 37.08 -10.90
N GLU A 14 5.84 36.60 -12.05
CA GLU A 14 5.01 35.90 -13.04
C GLU A 14 4.51 34.54 -12.50
N LEU A 15 5.40 33.77 -11.88
CA LEU A 15 5.05 32.51 -11.21
C LEU A 15 4.07 32.73 -10.05
N GLN A 16 4.27 33.78 -9.24
CA GLN A 16 3.35 34.12 -8.16
C GLN A 16 1.96 34.51 -8.70
N GLY A 17 1.90 35.20 -9.84
CA GLY A 17 0.67 35.50 -10.55
C GLY A 17 -0.04 34.24 -11.07
N LEU A 18 0.73 33.28 -11.58
CA LEU A 18 0.21 32.01 -12.10
C LEU A 18 -0.33 31.11 -10.99
N VAL A 19 0.38 31.00 -9.86
CA VAL A 19 -0.08 30.27 -8.67
C VAL A 19 -1.36 30.89 -8.11
N LYS A 20 -1.47 32.23 -8.08
CA LYS A 20 -2.69 32.91 -7.62
C LYS A 20 -3.89 32.59 -8.51
N ARG A 21 -3.71 32.55 -9.84
CA ARG A 21 -4.78 32.17 -10.80
C ARG A 21 -5.17 30.70 -10.65
N GLN A 22 -4.20 29.80 -10.49
CA GLN A 22 -4.47 28.38 -10.27
C GLN A 22 -5.20 28.14 -8.95
N SER A 23 -4.81 28.81 -7.86
CA SER A 23 -5.50 28.74 -6.58
C SER A 23 -6.96 29.19 -6.68
N THR A 24 -7.23 30.28 -7.41
CA THR A 24 -8.63 30.73 -7.63
C THR A 24 -9.43 29.77 -8.51
N MET A 25 -8.80 29.13 -9.49
CA MET A 25 -9.45 28.13 -10.36
C MET A 25 -9.76 26.85 -9.58
N LEU A 26 -8.83 26.40 -8.73
CA LEU A 26 -9.03 25.26 -7.83
C LEU A 26 -10.16 25.51 -6.83
N ALA A 27 -10.19 26.69 -6.20
CA ALA A 27 -11.27 27.04 -5.28
C ALA A 27 -12.65 27.04 -5.97
N LYS A 28 -12.73 27.59 -7.19
CA LYS A 28 -13.97 27.60 -7.98
C LYS A 28 -14.40 26.19 -8.40
N THR A 29 -13.43 25.35 -8.77
CA THR A 29 -13.69 23.96 -9.16
C THR A 29 -14.14 23.14 -7.95
N GLY A 30 -13.49 23.31 -6.80
CA GLY A 30 -13.89 22.66 -5.54
C GLY A 30 -15.31 23.07 -5.13
N GLN A 31 -15.65 24.35 -5.25
CA GLN A 31 -17.02 24.82 -4.99
C GLN A 31 -18.04 24.13 -5.90
N SER A 32 -17.77 24.04 -7.22
CA SER A 32 -18.68 23.37 -8.15
C SER A 32 -18.82 21.87 -7.89
N VAL A 33 -17.76 21.19 -7.44
CA VAL A 33 -17.82 19.77 -7.05
C VAL A 33 -18.66 19.58 -5.78
N ILE A 34 -18.50 20.45 -4.78
CA ILE A 34 -19.29 20.40 -3.55
C ILE A 34 -20.77 20.67 -3.86
N GLU A 35 -21.08 21.64 -4.71
CA GLU A 35 -22.45 21.93 -5.13
C GLU A 35 -23.09 20.74 -5.85
N LEU A 36 -22.33 20.04 -6.70
CA LEU A 36 -22.78 18.81 -7.37
C LEU A 36 -23.07 17.70 -6.35
N GLN A 37 -22.17 17.47 -5.39
CA GLN A 37 -22.34 16.46 -4.34
C GLN A 37 -23.54 16.76 -3.44
N ILE A 38 -23.77 18.02 -3.06
CA ILE A 38 -24.94 18.43 -2.28
C ILE A 38 -26.22 18.25 -3.09
N ALA A 39 -26.19 18.56 -4.39
CA ALA A 39 -27.34 18.32 -5.27
C ALA A 39 -27.68 16.83 -5.37
N GLN A 40 -26.66 15.97 -5.51
CA GLN A 40 -26.79 14.51 -5.52
C GLN A 40 -27.37 13.99 -4.19
N GLN A 41 -26.80 14.40 -3.05
CA GLN A 41 -27.32 14.01 -1.74
C GLN A 41 -28.76 14.48 -1.52
N LYS A 42 -29.12 15.67 -2.03
CA LYS A 42 -30.50 16.17 -1.92
C LYS A 42 -31.47 15.38 -2.80
N THR A 43 -31.04 14.88 -3.95
CA THR A 43 -31.85 13.96 -4.76
C THR A 43 -31.99 12.61 -4.07
N ASP A 44 -30.91 12.10 -3.46
CA ASP A 44 -30.91 10.81 -2.76
C ASP A 44 -31.82 10.86 -1.53
N ILE A 45 -31.73 11.92 -0.71
CA ILE A 45 -32.62 12.13 0.45
C ILE A 45 -34.09 12.28 0.02
N ARG A 46 -34.37 12.88 -1.14
CA ARG A 46 -35.75 12.96 -1.67
C ARG A 46 -36.26 11.62 -2.19
N SER A 47 -35.36 10.76 -2.68
CA SER A 47 -35.70 9.41 -3.14
C SER A 47 -35.93 8.43 -1.98
N LEU A 48 -35.33 8.73 -0.81
CA LEU A 48 -35.61 8.06 0.45
C LEU A 48 -36.95 8.56 1.01
N ASP A 49 -38.01 7.99 0.46
CA ASP A 49 -39.43 8.18 0.79
C ASP A 49 -39.71 7.82 2.26
N LEU A 50 -39.42 8.74 3.18
CA LEU A 50 -39.62 8.63 4.65
C LEU A 50 -41.11 8.56 5.07
N GLU A 51 -42.06 8.55 4.13
CA GLU A 51 -43.50 8.58 4.42
C GLU A 51 -44.30 7.33 3.95
N LYS A 52 -43.67 6.17 3.79
CA LYS A 52 -44.44 4.92 3.58
C LYS A 52 -44.75 4.18 4.88
N LYS A 53 -45.92 4.51 5.46
CA LYS A 53 -46.66 3.61 6.37
C LYS A 53 -46.84 2.23 5.71
N PRO A 54 -46.68 1.12 6.45
CA PRO A 54 -46.85 -0.20 5.87
C PRO A 54 -48.35 -0.51 5.76
N ASN A 55 -48.87 -0.59 4.54
CA ASN A 55 -50.23 -1.07 4.31
C ASN A 55 -50.23 -2.11 3.18
N LYS A 56 -50.42 -3.38 3.61
CA LYS A 56 -51.09 -4.54 2.99
C LYS A 56 -50.84 -4.83 1.49
N PRO A 57 -50.55 -6.10 1.11
CA PRO A 57 -50.20 -6.46 -0.25
C PRO A 57 -51.44 -6.47 -1.15
N ALA A 58 -51.48 -5.58 -2.14
CA ALA A 58 -52.41 -5.64 -3.25
C ALA A 58 -51.59 -5.83 -4.53
N ALA A 59 -51.86 -6.92 -5.23
CA ALA A 59 -51.36 -7.19 -6.56
C ALA A 59 -51.82 -6.08 -7.52
N ALA A 60 -50.87 -5.35 -8.10
CA ALA A 60 -51.03 -4.61 -9.35
C ALA A 60 -49.63 -4.12 -9.78
N GLU A 61 -49.13 -4.70 -10.87
CA GLU A 61 -48.32 -4.07 -11.91
C GLU A 61 -47.76 -2.67 -11.58
N ALA A 62 -46.72 -2.63 -10.77
CA ALA A 62 -45.72 -1.58 -10.82
C ALA A 62 -44.43 -2.33 -11.13
N SER A 63 -43.89 -2.11 -12.32
CA SER A 63 -42.49 -2.40 -12.59
C SER A 63 -41.67 -1.69 -11.51
N LEU A 64 -41.37 -2.40 -10.44
CA LEU A 64 -40.24 -2.14 -9.59
C LEU A 64 -39.06 -2.22 -10.55
N SER A 65 -38.69 -1.09 -11.13
CA SER A 65 -37.31 -0.85 -11.52
C SER A 65 -36.54 -0.91 -10.21
N ILE A 66 -36.25 -2.14 -9.77
CA ILE A 66 -35.20 -2.41 -8.82
C ILE A 66 -34.02 -1.66 -9.41
N ASP A 67 -33.54 -0.66 -8.69
CA ASP A 67 -32.38 0.08 -9.12
C ASP A 67 -31.20 -0.88 -9.06
N THR A 68 -30.92 -1.54 -10.18
CA THR A 68 -29.85 -2.53 -10.31
C THR A 68 -28.47 -1.89 -10.27
N SER A 69 -28.37 -0.56 -10.07
CA SER A 69 -27.09 0.12 -9.83
C SER A 69 -26.52 -0.13 -8.43
N GLU A 70 -27.36 -0.51 -7.45
CA GLU A 70 -26.90 -0.94 -6.11
C GLU A 70 -26.55 -2.44 -6.03
N PHE A 71 -26.95 -3.22 -7.04
CA PHE A 71 -26.59 -4.63 -7.12
C PHE A 71 -25.30 -4.78 -7.93
N ALA A 72 -24.37 -5.60 -7.44
CA ALA A 72 -23.21 -6.00 -8.24
C ALA A 72 -23.71 -6.50 -9.59
N THR A 73 -23.34 -5.78 -10.65
CA THR A 73 -23.73 -6.18 -11.99
C THR A 73 -22.99 -7.45 -12.35
N ASN A 74 -23.50 -8.23 -13.31
CA ASN A 74 -22.77 -9.42 -13.77
C ASN A 74 -21.35 -9.06 -14.26
N GLY A 75 -21.14 -7.83 -14.76
CA GLY A 75 -19.82 -7.32 -15.12
C GLY A 75 -18.90 -7.11 -13.92
N ASP A 76 -19.41 -6.63 -12.79
CA ASP A 76 -18.61 -6.48 -11.56
C ASP A 76 -18.22 -7.86 -10.99
N LEU A 77 -19.10 -8.86 -11.11
CA LEU A 77 -18.81 -10.24 -10.71
C LEU A 77 -17.77 -10.89 -11.62
N GLU A 78 -17.85 -10.67 -12.94
CA GLU A 78 -16.83 -11.13 -13.90
C GLU A 78 -15.47 -10.47 -13.61
N GLN A 79 -15.45 -9.16 -13.38
CA GLN A 79 -14.22 -8.43 -13.03
C GLN A 79 -13.62 -8.92 -11.72
N LEU A 80 -14.43 -9.15 -10.69
CA LEU A 80 -13.97 -9.69 -9.41
C LEU A 80 -13.38 -11.10 -9.59
N VAL A 81 -14.00 -11.94 -10.42
CA VAL A 81 -13.49 -13.28 -10.71
C VAL A 81 -12.18 -13.22 -11.47
N GLU A 82 -12.02 -12.31 -12.43
CA GLU A 82 -10.75 -12.07 -13.13
C GLU A 82 -9.66 -11.59 -12.16
N GLU A 83 -9.98 -10.67 -11.24
CA GLU A 83 -9.03 -10.21 -10.23
C GLU A 83 -8.62 -11.33 -9.27
N LEU A 84 -9.57 -12.13 -8.80
CA LEU A 84 -9.29 -13.27 -7.93
C LEU A 84 -8.46 -14.36 -8.64
N GLN A 85 -8.69 -14.58 -9.94
CA GLN A 85 -7.84 -15.47 -10.73
C GLN A 85 -6.42 -14.91 -10.85
N GLY A 86 -6.26 -13.61 -11.12
CA GLY A 86 -4.94 -12.97 -11.14
C GLY A 86 -4.20 -13.06 -9.80
N GLN A 87 -4.91 -12.81 -8.69
CA GLN A 87 -4.34 -12.97 -7.34
C GLN A 87 -3.96 -14.43 -7.04
N LEU A 88 -4.75 -15.40 -7.52
CA LEU A 88 -4.45 -16.82 -7.38
C LEU A 88 -3.21 -17.22 -8.18
N ASP A 89 -3.08 -16.73 -9.41
CA ASP A 89 -1.91 -16.97 -10.26
C ASP A 89 -0.63 -16.42 -9.62
N TYR A 90 -0.67 -15.20 -9.07
CA TYR A 90 0.45 -14.64 -8.32
C TYR A 90 0.80 -15.46 -7.07
N LEU A 91 -0.20 -16.00 -6.37
CA LEU A 91 0.01 -16.87 -5.21
C LEU A 91 0.65 -18.20 -5.63
N GLU A 92 0.20 -18.81 -6.72
CA GLU A 92 0.75 -20.05 -7.25
C GLU A 92 2.19 -19.84 -7.72
N GLU A 93 2.46 -18.78 -8.48
CA GLU A 93 3.82 -18.45 -8.92
C GLU A 93 4.76 -18.22 -7.72
N ARG A 94 4.28 -17.50 -6.70
CA ARG A 94 5.03 -17.30 -5.45
C ARG A 94 5.30 -18.64 -4.75
N SER A 95 4.32 -19.53 -4.70
CA SER A 95 4.45 -20.86 -4.10
C SER A 95 5.49 -21.72 -4.86
N ILE A 96 5.41 -21.77 -6.19
CA ILE A 96 6.35 -22.51 -7.04
C ILE A 96 7.78 -22.00 -6.84
N ARG A 97 7.97 -20.67 -6.88
CA ARG A 97 9.29 -20.04 -6.67
C ARG A 97 9.82 -20.30 -5.26
N ARG A 98 8.96 -20.26 -4.24
CA ARG A 98 9.31 -20.57 -2.85
C ARG A 98 9.78 -22.02 -2.70
N VAL A 99 9.07 -22.98 -3.31
CA VAL A 99 9.45 -24.39 -3.30
C VAL A 99 10.77 -24.61 -4.05
N ALA A 100 10.96 -23.92 -5.18
CA ALA A 100 12.22 -23.97 -5.93
C ALA A 100 13.41 -23.45 -5.10
N ASN A 101 13.20 -22.38 -4.32
CA ASN A 101 14.21 -21.83 -3.42
C ASN A 101 14.49 -22.75 -2.21
N ASN A 102 13.50 -23.49 -1.72
CA ASN A 102 13.68 -24.42 -0.60
C ASN A 102 14.66 -25.57 -0.92
N ASN A 103 14.75 -25.96 -2.18
CA ASN A 103 15.69 -27.01 -2.61
C ASN A 103 17.14 -26.52 -2.70
N LYS A 104 17.38 -25.20 -2.62
CA LYS A 104 18.71 -24.60 -2.70
C LYS A 104 19.39 -24.69 -1.34
N ARG A 105 20.53 -25.36 -1.30
CA ARG A 105 21.29 -25.63 -0.08
C ARG A 105 22.73 -25.20 -0.20
N ASP A 106 23.25 -25.12 -1.43
CA ASP A 106 24.62 -24.75 -1.64
C ASP A 106 24.78 -23.22 -1.55
N PRO A 107 25.87 -22.70 -0.95
CA PRO A 107 26.07 -21.27 -0.80
C PRO A 107 26.09 -20.50 -2.13
N ALA A 108 26.46 -21.17 -3.22
CA ALA A 108 26.52 -20.64 -4.57
C ALA A 108 25.19 -20.73 -5.33
N ASP A 109 24.16 -21.34 -4.75
CA ASP A 109 22.85 -21.45 -5.41
C ASP A 109 22.23 -20.05 -5.56
N ALA A 110 21.77 -19.75 -6.78
CA ALA A 110 21.13 -18.48 -7.08
C ALA A 110 19.71 -18.44 -6.51
N ILE A 111 19.33 -17.40 -5.78
CA ILE A 111 17.99 -17.22 -5.23
C ILE A 111 17.05 -16.75 -6.34
N GLY A 112 15.90 -17.40 -6.48
CA GLY A 112 14.87 -16.93 -7.39
C GLY A 112 14.10 -15.78 -6.73
N PRO A 113 13.99 -14.59 -7.35
CA PRO A 113 13.17 -13.51 -6.81
C PRO A 113 11.70 -13.92 -6.79
N LEU A 114 10.96 -13.52 -5.76
CA LEU A 114 9.52 -13.76 -5.66
C LEU A 114 8.75 -12.47 -5.94
N PRO A 115 7.53 -12.55 -6.49
CA PRO A 115 6.66 -11.39 -6.58
C PRO A 115 6.18 -10.95 -5.20
N ASN A 116 6.04 -9.64 -4.98
CA ASN A 116 5.40 -9.07 -3.77
C ASN A 116 3.87 -9.29 -3.79
N ALA A 117 3.16 -8.74 -2.80
CA ALA A 117 1.70 -8.85 -2.70
C ALA A 117 0.96 -8.34 -3.96
N ASP A 118 1.50 -7.30 -4.59
CA ASP A 118 0.95 -6.64 -5.77
C ASP A 118 1.35 -7.31 -7.10
N GLY A 119 2.22 -8.33 -7.06
CA GLY A 119 2.71 -9.05 -8.24
C GLY A 119 4.03 -8.51 -8.81
N ASP A 120 4.59 -7.45 -8.24
CA ASP A 120 5.83 -6.84 -8.71
C ASP A 120 7.06 -7.67 -8.34
N LEU A 121 8.06 -7.68 -9.24
CA LEU A 121 9.33 -8.33 -9.00
C LEU A 121 10.39 -7.34 -8.44
N PRO A 122 11.25 -7.79 -7.51
CA PRO A 122 12.33 -6.96 -6.95
C PRO A 122 13.27 -6.36 -8.01
N ILE A 123 13.43 -7.04 -9.14
CA ILE A 123 14.30 -6.63 -10.25
C ILE A 123 13.79 -5.32 -10.88
N ASP A 124 12.46 -5.19 -11.01
CA ASP A 124 11.84 -4.05 -11.68
C ASP A 124 11.99 -2.77 -10.86
N LEU A 125 12.01 -2.91 -9.53
CA LEU A 125 12.12 -1.82 -8.56
C LEU A 125 13.57 -1.57 -8.08
N LYS A 126 14.57 -2.26 -8.66
CA LYS A 126 16.01 -2.14 -8.31
C LYS A 126 16.29 -2.32 -6.81
N ILE A 127 15.58 -3.25 -6.19
CA ILE A 127 15.72 -3.54 -4.77
C ILE A 127 16.98 -4.40 -4.59
N PRO A 128 17.80 -4.14 -3.55
CA PRO A 128 19.03 -4.89 -3.30
C PRO A 128 18.72 -6.30 -2.78
N LEU A 129 18.14 -7.16 -3.64
CA LEU A 129 17.93 -8.56 -3.34
C LEU A 129 19.24 -9.32 -3.57
N PRO A 130 19.70 -10.11 -2.59
CA PRO A 130 20.85 -10.99 -2.77
C PRO A 130 20.63 -12.01 -3.90
N GLU A 131 21.61 -12.17 -4.78
CA GLU A 131 21.53 -13.10 -5.91
C GLU A 131 21.82 -14.54 -5.46
N THR A 132 22.64 -14.73 -4.42
CA THR A 132 23.03 -16.06 -3.92
C THR A 132 22.66 -16.28 -2.46
N VAL A 133 22.57 -17.56 -2.06
CA VAL A 133 22.36 -17.96 -0.66
C VAL A 133 23.46 -17.42 0.28
N GLN A 134 24.70 -17.35 -0.22
CA GLN A 134 25.81 -16.77 0.52
C GLN A 134 25.67 -15.25 0.72
N GLU A 135 25.28 -14.52 -0.33
CA GLU A 135 25.02 -13.09 -0.23
C GLU A 135 23.86 -12.80 0.72
N PHE A 136 22.82 -13.64 0.70
CA PHE A 136 21.71 -13.51 1.63
C PHE A 136 22.16 -13.67 3.08
N SER A 137 22.99 -14.67 3.37
CA SER A 137 23.54 -14.85 4.72
C SER A 137 24.32 -13.64 5.23
N ASN A 138 25.04 -12.97 4.33
CA ASN A 138 25.89 -11.81 4.62
C ASN A 138 25.21 -10.46 4.34
N ILE A 139 23.88 -10.44 4.18
CA ILE A 139 23.13 -9.21 3.90
C ILE A 139 23.34 -8.18 5.03
N LYS A 140 23.48 -6.92 4.64
CA LYS A 140 23.55 -5.79 5.58
C LYS A 140 22.16 -5.50 6.13
N ASP A 141 22.09 -5.08 7.38
CA ASP A 141 20.81 -4.82 8.06
C ASP A 141 19.94 -3.78 7.32
N LEU A 142 20.56 -2.75 6.72
CA LEU A 142 19.84 -1.75 5.92
C LEU A 142 19.22 -2.35 4.65
N ASP A 143 19.94 -3.22 3.96
CA ASP A 143 19.44 -3.88 2.75
C ASP A 143 18.36 -4.92 3.11
N LEU A 144 18.51 -5.59 4.26
CA LEU A 144 17.52 -6.50 4.81
C LEU A 144 16.20 -5.79 5.12
N CYS A 145 16.23 -4.61 5.75
CA CYS A 145 15.03 -3.83 6.02
C CYS A 145 14.31 -3.40 4.72
N LYS A 146 15.06 -2.99 3.69
CA LYS A 146 14.49 -2.64 2.38
C LYS A 146 13.80 -3.83 1.71
N VAL A 147 14.44 -5.00 1.77
CA VAL A 147 13.86 -6.25 1.25
C VAL A 147 12.62 -6.65 2.06
N ALA A 148 12.66 -6.50 3.39
CA ALA A 148 11.53 -6.81 4.26
C ALA A 148 10.33 -5.88 4.01
N GLU A 149 10.57 -4.58 3.80
CA GLU A 149 9.53 -3.61 3.46
C GLU A 149 8.91 -3.93 2.11
N PHE A 150 9.72 -4.23 1.10
CA PHE A 150 9.23 -4.60 -0.23
C PHE A 150 8.26 -5.78 -0.21
N TYR A 151 8.56 -6.79 0.60
CA TYR A 151 7.68 -7.95 0.74
C TYR A 151 6.51 -7.72 1.72
N GLY A 152 6.43 -6.56 2.37
CA GLY A 152 5.41 -6.24 3.37
C GLY A 152 5.56 -7.03 4.66
N VAL A 153 6.79 -7.46 4.99
CA VAL A 153 7.10 -8.36 6.11
C VAL A 153 7.86 -7.64 7.22
N LEU A 154 8.24 -6.37 7.03
CA LEU A 154 8.94 -5.58 8.04
C LEU A 154 8.01 -5.34 9.26
N PRO A 155 8.32 -5.91 10.44
CA PRO A 155 7.56 -5.63 11.65
C PRO A 155 7.86 -4.21 12.14
N PHE A 156 6.89 -3.57 12.79
CA PHE A 156 7.14 -2.30 13.45
C PHE A 156 8.16 -2.48 14.60
N PRO A 157 9.08 -1.51 14.81
CA PRO A 157 9.95 -1.51 15.97
C PRO A 157 9.12 -1.53 17.26
N GLN A 158 9.57 -2.24 18.29
CA GLN A 158 8.82 -2.33 19.54
C GLN A 158 8.58 -0.96 20.21
N SER A 159 9.52 -0.02 20.06
CA SER A 159 9.35 1.37 20.53
C SER A 159 8.19 2.09 19.86
N ASP A 160 7.97 1.82 18.57
CA ASP A 160 6.93 2.48 17.79
C ASP A 160 5.57 1.82 18.05
N LEU A 161 5.54 0.50 18.30
CA LEU A 161 4.34 -0.19 18.77
C LEU A 161 3.85 0.36 20.11
N GLU A 162 4.76 0.56 21.07
CA GLU A 162 4.41 1.14 22.38
C GLU A 162 3.83 2.55 22.21
N ALA A 163 4.47 3.39 21.39
CA ALA A 163 3.98 4.74 21.10
C ALA A 163 2.61 4.73 20.39
N ILE A 164 2.40 3.82 19.43
CA ILE A 164 1.10 3.63 18.76
C ILE A 164 0.03 3.23 19.76
N THR A 165 0.32 2.27 20.66
CA THR A 165 -0.66 1.81 21.65
C THR A 165 -1.03 2.88 22.66
N GLU A 166 -0.08 3.71 23.08
CA GLU A 166 -0.32 4.81 24.00
C GLU A 166 -1.07 5.97 23.30
N GLY A 167 -0.74 6.27 22.05
CA GLY A 167 -1.48 7.25 21.23
C GLY A 167 -2.93 6.83 20.98
N LEU A 168 -3.17 5.54 20.68
CA LEU A 168 -4.52 5.00 20.51
C LEU A 168 -5.34 5.07 21.80
N ARG A 169 -4.68 4.86 22.95
CA ARG A 169 -5.31 4.95 24.27
C ARG A 169 -5.68 6.39 24.63
N ASN A 170 -4.95 7.37 24.10
CA ASN A 170 -5.14 8.79 24.35
C ASN A 170 -5.96 9.49 23.24
N GLU A 171 -6.53 8.75 22.28
CA GLU A 171 -7.30 9.27 21.13
C GLU A 171 -6.53 10.31 20.28
N GLU A 172 -5.20 10.20 20.21
CA GLU A 172 -4.37 11.04 19.34
C GLU A 172 -4.26 10.45 17.93
N ASP A 173 -4.10 11.31 16.92
CA ASP A 173 -3.85 10.89 15.54
C ASP A 173 -2.49 10.18 15.43
N VAL A 174 -2.54 8.85 15.34
CA VAL A 174 -1.35 8.01 15.22
C VAL A 174 -0.96 7.88 13.75
N SER A 175 0.17 8.48 13.37
CA SER A 175 0.76 8.29 12.04
C SER A 175 1.66 7.05 12.02
N ILE A 176 1.41 6.15 11.07
CA ILE A 176 2.21 4.93 10.86
C ILE A 176 3.48 5.34 10.11
N PRO A 177 4.68 5.23 10.71
CA PRO A 177 5.91 5.62 10.04
C PRO A 177 6.23 4.63 8.91
N THR A 178 6.33 5.14 7.67
CA THR A 178 6.80 4.38 6.50
C THR A 178 8.33 4.33 6.49
N PHE A 179 8.92 3.21 6.06
CA PHE A 179 10.38 3.08 5.97
C PHE A 179 10.85 3.72 4.65
N THR A 180 11.10 5.02 4.66
CA THR A 180 11.67 5.70 3.48
C THR A 180 13.20 5.70 3.53
N ASP A 181 13.87 5.80 2.38
CA ASP A 181 15.34 5.93 2.30
C ASP A 181 15.89 7.09 3.15
N ALA A 182 15.09 8.14 3.36
CA ALA A 182 15.43 9.29 4.20
C ALA A 182 15.35 8.99 5.71
N THR A 183 14.50 8.05 6.13
CA THR A 183 14.29 7.65 7.53
C THR A 183 14.95 6.33 7.88
N ALA A 184 15.46 5.59 6.88
CA ALA A 184 16.03 4.26 7.02
C ALA A 184 17.13 4.19 8.09
N ALA A 185 18.05 5.16 8.13
CA ALA A 185 19.15 5.17 9.08
C ALA A 185 18.71 5.43 10.54
N ASP A 186 17.62 6.17 10.74
CA ASP A 186 17.09 6.47 12.07
C ASP A 186 16.13 5.39 12.56
N GLN A 187 15.37 4.76 11.65
CA GLN A 187 14.57 3.58 11.97
C GLN A 187 15.45 2.35 12.24
N LEU A 188 16.58 2.20 11.55
CA LEU A 188 17.54 1.12 11.81
C LEU A 188 18.07 1.13 13.26
N LYS A 189 18.21 2.32 13.86
CA LYS A 189 18.65 2.47 15.26
C LYS A 189 17.60 2.05 16.27
N LYS A 190 16.32 2.00 15.87
CA LYS A 190 15.22 1.58 16.75
C LYS A 190 15.13 0.07 16.88
N TYR A 191 15.64 -0.67 15.89
CA TYR A 191 15.68 -2.12 15.94
C TYR A 191 16.87 -2.60 16.77
N THR A 192 16.58 -3.49 17.70
CA THR A 192 17.55 -4.28 18.42
C THR A 192 18.12 -5.39 17.52
N LYS A 193 19.28 -5.93 17.90
CA LYS A 193 19.91 -7.04 17.17
C LYS A 193 19.02 -8.29 17.11
N GLU A 194 18.26 -8.54 18.17
CA GLU A 194 17.33 -9.67 18.24
C GLU A 194 16.16 -9.50 17.26
N GLU A 195 15.60 -8.29 17.16
CA GLU A 195 14.57 -7.98 16.16
C GLU A 195 15.12 -8.13 14.73
N MET A 196 16.36 -7.73 14.47
CA MET A 196 16.99 -7.93 13.16
C MET A 196 17.17 -9.40 12.79
N ASP A 197 17.51 -10.25 13.75
CA ASP A 197 17.59 -11.70 13.52
C ASP A 197 16.21 -12.31 13.23
N VAL A 198 15.15 -11.82 13.89
CA VAL A 198 13.76 -12.21 13.58
C VAL A 198 13.33 -11.72 12.19
N ILE A 199 13.69 -10.48 11.82
CA ILE A 199 13.41 -9.94 10.47
C ILE A 199 14.11 -10.80 9.42
N PHE A 200 15.38 -11.15 9.64
CA PHE A 200 16.13 -12.03 8.76
C PHE A 200 15.43 -13.36 8.55
N ASP A 201 14.99 -14.01 9.63
CA ASP A 201 14.29 -15.29 9.56
C ASP A 201 12.94 -15.17 8.86
N THR A 202 12.23 -14.06 9.06
CA THR A 202 10.93 -13.83 8.42
C THR A 202 11.08 -13.60 6.91
N VAL A 203 12.09 -12.82 6.49
CA VAL A 203 12.43 -12.65 5.07
C VAL A 203 12.90 -13.97 4.45
N ALA A 204 13.79 -14.70 5.12
CA ALA A 204 14.23 -16.02 4.68
C ALA A 204 13.04 -16.98 4.50
N ARG A 205 12.04 -16.92 5.40
CA ARG A 205 10.83 -17.74 5.31
C ARG A 205 9.96 -17.31 4.14
N TYR A 206 9.82 -16.02 3.91
CA TYR A 206 9.10 -15.50 2.76
C TYR A 206 9.74 -15.96 1.44
N LEU A 207 11.06 -15.94 1.36
CA LEU A 207 11.83 -16.37 0.19
C LEU A 207 11.89 -17.89 0.02
N GLY A 208 11.56 -18.66 1.07
CA GLY A 208 11.64 -20.12 1.06
C GLY A 208 13.05 -20.66 1.31
N LEU A 209 13.91 -19.89 1.98
CA LEU A 209 15.28 -20.29 2.30
C LEU A 209 15.35 -21.00 3.66
N ASN A 210 16.29 -21.93 3.77
CA ASN A 210 16.55 -22.70 4.99
C ASN A 210 17.57 -22.02 5.93
N ASN A 211 18.18 -20.92 5.50
CA ASN A 211 19.17 -20.19 6.32
C ASN A 211 18.44 -19.40 7.40
N ARG A 212 18.78 -19.68 8.66
CA ARG A 212 18.19 -19.03 9.83
C ARG A 212 19.27 -18.50 10.77
N ARG A 213 18.99 -17.39 11.45
CA ARG A 213 19.85 -16.83 12.51
C ARG A 213 19.38 -17.24 13.90
N THR A 214 18.07 -17.41 14.13
CA THR A 214 17.55 -17.89 15.42
C THR A 214 17.52 -19.42 15.52
N LYS A 215 17.64 -19.94 16.75
CA LYS A 215 17.51 -21.37 17.05
C LYS A 215 16.05 -21.70 17.38
N GLY A 216 15.48 -22.72 16.74
CA GLY A 216 14.16 -23.25 17.09
C GLY A 216 12.97 -22.67 16.31
N THR A 217 13.24 -21.97 15.22
CA THR A 217 12.23 -21.49 14.27
C THR A 217 11.95 -22.56 13.21
N TRP A 218 10.66 -22.91 13.07
CA TRP A 218 10.10 -23.89 12.12
C TRP A 218 10.00 -23.35 10.70
#